data_AF-A0A2N1U5G3-F1
#
_entry.id   AF-A0A2N1U5G3-F1
#
_cell.length_a   1.000
_cell.length_b   1.000
_cell.length_c   1.000
_cell.angle_alpha   90.00
_cell.angle_beta   90.00
_cell.angle_gamma   90.00
#
_symmetry.space_group_name_H-M   'P 1'
#
loop_
_entity.id
_entity.type
_entity.pdbx_description
1 polymer ?
#
loop_
_entity_poly.entity_id
_entity_poly.type
_entity_poly.pdbx_seq_one_letter_code
_entity_poly.pdbx_strand_id
1 'polypeptide(L)'
;MTINKIARTVFDSFQNSDIVLTILDRGGSYVSNKVEVFERVFSRQELLANLCGRIDDGCEPLLAQIGDYAVAATGFSANGSFGGYAVMLLPGCNLEKAVGCSDFIEIILSQITLLAERAVQDSQVPGLDYQAQLQTESVLN
;
A
#
# COMPACT_ATOMS: atom_id res chain seq x y z
N MET A 1 9.96 5.35 10.88
CA MET A 1 8.49 5.18 10.86
C MET A 1 8.15 3.87 10.18
N THR A 2 7.27 3.07 10.77
CA THR A 2 6.84 1.74 10.32
C THR A 2 6.36 1.70 8.85
N ILE A 3 5.69 2.76 8.40
CA ILE A 3 5.18 2.90 7.03
C ILE A 3 6.27 2.87 5.94
N ASN A 4 7.45 3.44 6.22
CA ASN A 4 8.57 3.44 5.25
C ASN A 4 9.17 2.05 5.04
N LYS A 5 9.15 1.20 6.08
CA LYS A 5 9.64 -0.18 5.99
C LYS A 5 8.64 -1.05 5.23
N ILE A 6 7.35 -0.91 5.53
CA ILE A 6 6.27 -1.54 4.77
C ILE A 6 6.40 -1.18 3.28
N ALA A 7 6.47 0.12 2.98
CA ALA A 7 6.57 0.62 1.62
C ALA A 7 7.76 0.03 0.87
N ARG A 8 8.94 -0.04 1.50
CA ARG A 8 10.12 -0.65 0.88
C ARG A 8 9.90 -2.12 0.52
N THR A 9 9.46 -2.93 1.48
CA THR A 9 9.21 -4.37 1.26
C THR A 9 8.18 -4.62 0.17
N VAL A 10 7.13 -3.79 0.12
CA VAL A 10 6.05 -3.96 -0.85
C VAL A 10 6.47 -3.42 -2.22
N PHE A 11 7.04 -2.22 -2.32
CA PHE A 11 7.30 -1.54 -3.59
C PHE A 11 8.42 -2.17 -4.41
N ASP A 12 9.40 -2.82 -3.75
CA ASP A 12 10.45 -3.57 -4.45
C ASP A 12 9.85 -4.67 -5.35
N SER A 13 8.64 -5.17 -5.04
CA SER A 13 7.91 -6.13 -5.87
C SER A 13 7.18 -5.51 -7.08
N PHE A 14 7.06 -4.18 -7.15
CA PHE A 14 6.25 -3.46 -8.15
C PHE A 14 7.05 -2.44 -8.99
N GLN A 15 8.39 -2.40 -8.90
CA GLN A 15 9.21 -1.33 -9.48
C GLN A 15 9.00 -1.10 -10.99
N ASN A 16 8.64 -2.12 -11.77
CA ASN A 16 8.40 -2.01 -13.22
C ASN A 16 6.90 -1.93 -13.59
N SER A 17 6.01 -1.80 -12.62
CA SER A 17 4.56 -1.80 -12.85
C SER A 17 4.01 -0.39 -13.07
N ASP A 18 3.01 -0.27 -13.94
CA ASP A 18 2.24 0.96 -14.07
C ASP A 18 1.33 1.22 -12.87
N ILE A 19 1.07 0.17 -12.07
CA ILE A 19 0.29 0.23 -10.84
C ILE A 19 0.91 1.23 -9.86
N VAL A 20 0.08 2.17 -9.40
CA VAL A 20 0.45 3.03 -8.27
C VAL A 20 0.02 2.31 -7.01
N LEU A 21 0.95 2.10 -6.09
CA LEU A 21 0.67 1.51 -4.81
C LEU A 21 1.03 2.49 -3.71
N THR A 22 0.11 2.64 -2.76
CA THR A 22 0.24 3.58 -1.66
C THR A 22 -0.14 2.88 -0.37
N ILE A 23 0.68 3.07 0.65
CA ILE A 23 0.38 2.65 2.02
C ILE A 23 0.09 3.92 2.80
N LEU A 24 -1.02 3.92 3.51
CA LEU A 24 -1.46 5.03 4.36
C LEU A 24 -1.56 4.56 5.80
N ASP A 25 -1.15 5.40 6.73
CA ASP A 25 -1.50 5.22 8.13
C ASP A 25 -2.87 5.87 8.44
N ARG A 26 -3.40 5.56 9.63
CA ARG A 26 -4.66 6.14 10.11
C ARG A 26 -4.61 7.66 10.28
N GLY A 27 -3.40 8.23 10.45
CA GLY A 27 -3.19 9.67 10.59
C GLY A 27 -3.21 10.41 9.24
N GLY A 28 -3.32 9.69 8.12
CA GLY A 28 -3.29 10.26 6.78
C GLY A 28 -1.88 10.48 6.23
N SER A 29 -0.83 10.06 6.94
CA SER A 29 0.51 10.01 6.35
C SER A 29 0.57 8.83 5.38
N TYR A 30 1.26 9.01 4.26
CA TYR A 30 1.37 7.97 3.24
C TYR A 30 2.77 7.85 2.66
N VAL A 31 3.01 6.70 2.06
CA VAL A 31 4.17 6.46 1.20
C VAL A 31 3.63 5.82 -0.07
N SER A 32 4.06 6.30 -1.23
CA SER A 32 3.62 5.82 -2.55
C SER A 32 4.81 5.52 -3.43
N ASN A 33 4.70 4.51 -4.30
CA ASN A 33 5.73 4.22 -5.30
C ASN A 33 5.76 5.27 -6.43
N LYS A 34 4.68 6.05 -6.59
CA LYS A 34 4.55 7.16 -7.56
C LYS A 34 3.79 8.32 -6.92
N VAL A 35 4.47 9.03 -6.01
CA VAL A 35 3.89 10.09 -5.17
C VAL A 35 3.18 11.16 -6.00
N GLU A 36 3.77 11.62 -7.11
CA GLU A 36 3.15 12.69 -7.92
C GLU A 36 1.82 12.25 -8.55
N VAL A 37 1.70 10.96 -8.88
CA VAL A 37 0.46 10.41 -9.44
C VAL A 37 -0.61 10.29 -8.36
N PHE A 38 -0.24 9.77 -7.19
CA PHE A 38 -1.17 9.63 -6.07
C PHE A 38 -1.71 11.00 -5.62
N GLU A 39 -0.84 12.00 -5.46
CA GLU A 39 -1.23 13.36 -5.06
C GLU A 39 -2.14 14.03 -6.08
N ARG A 40 -1.91 13.79 -7.38
CA ARG A 40 -2.79 14.29 -8.43
C ARG A 40 -4.19 13.66 -8.33
N VAL A 41 -4.26 12.34 -8.16
CA VAL A 41 -5.53 11.59 -8.09
C VAL A 41 -6.32 11.95 -6.82
N PHE A 42 -5.64 12.08 -5.68
CA PHE A 42 -6.24 12.46 -4.39
C PHE A 42 -6.02 13.92 -4.02
N SER A 43 -5.94 14.80 -5.03
CA SER A 43 -5.72 16.24 -4.85
C SER A 43 -6.80 16.93 -4.00
N ARG A 44 -7.99 16.34 -3.94
CA ARG A 44 -9.05 16.71 -3.00
C ARG A 44 -8.99 15.80 -1.78
N GLN A 45 -8.64 16.34 -0.62
CA GLN A 45 -8.56 15.60 0.65
C GLN A 45 -9.84 14.81 0.97
N GLU A 46 -11.01 15.33 0.59
CA GLU A 46 -12.31 14.68 0.76
C GLU A 46 -12.38 13.28 0.09
N LEU A 47 -11.68 13.08 -1.03
CA LEU A 47 -11.69 11.80 -1.75
C LEU A 47 -10.99 10.72 -0.94
N LEU A 48 -9.84 11.05 -0.35
CA LEU A 48 -9.08 10.11 0.46
C LEU A 48 -9.82 9.81 1.78
N ALA A 49 -10.38 10.84 2.42
CA ALA A 49 -11.18 10.66 3.62
C ALA A 49 -12.43 9.80 3.36
N ASN A 50 -13.12 10.01 2.23
CA ASN A 50 -14.27 9.18 1.84
C ASN A 50 -13.85 7.72 1.59
N LEU A 51 -12.72 7.52 0.90
CA LEU A 51 -12.17 6.19 0.65
C LEU A 51 -11.89 5.44 1.96
N CYS A 52 -11.16 6.07 2.89
CA CYS A 52 -10.86 5.49 4.19
C CYS A 52 -12.12 5.22 5.01
N GLY A 53 -13.07 6.16 5.05
CA GLY A 53 -14.32 5.99 5.79
C GLY A 53 -15.15 4.80 5.30
N ARG A 54 -15.19 4.56 3.98
CA ARG A 54 -15.89 3.39 3.42
C ARG A 54 -15.22 2.06 3.80
N ILE A 55 -13.89 2.04 3.87
CA ILE A 55 -13.14 0.87 4.35
C ILE A 55 -13.44 0.64 5.84
N ASP A 56 -13.42 1.70 6.65
CA ASP A 56 -13.76 1.64 8.08
C ASP A 56 -15.20 1.13 8.31
N ASP A 57 -16.13 1.41 7.39
CA ASP A 57 -17.51 0.91 7.37
C ASP A 57 -17.61 -0.57 6.89
N GLY A 58 -16.48 -1.22 6.59
CA GLY A 58 -16.39 -2.63 6.19
C GLY A 58 -16.55 -2.90 4.69
N CYS A 59 -16.45 -1.88 3.83
CA CYS A 59 -16.49 -2.07 2.37
C CYS A 59 -15.13 -2.54 1.82
N GLU A 60 -14.77 -3.81 2.06
CA GLU A 60 -13.48 -4.38 1.66
C GLU A 60 -13.64 -5.61 0.72
N PRO A 61 -12.77 -5.77 -0.31
CA PRO A 61 -11.92 -4.72 -0.86
C PRO A 61 -12.78 -3.63 -1.51
N LEU A 62 -12.45 -2.38 -1.23
CA LEU A 62 -13.11 -1.24 -1.85
C LEU A 62 -12.69 -1.15 -3.31
N LEU A 63 -13.66 -1.18 -4.23
CA LEU A 63 -13.46 -0.83 -5.64
C LEU A 63 -14.18 0.48 -5.97
N ALA A 64 -13.48 1.38 -6.66
CA ALA A 64 -14.02 2.67 -7.10
C ALA A 64 -13.36 3.16 -8.39
N GLN A 65 -13.94 4.19 -9.01
CA GLN A 65 -13.32 4.93 -10.12
C GLN A 65 -13.01 6.34 -9.66
N ILE A 66 -11.77 6.81 -9.86
CA ILE A 66 -11.37 8.20 -9.64
C ILE A 66 -10.62 8.69 -10.87
N GLY A 67 -11.27 9.53 -11.68
CA GLY A 67 -10.75 9.95 -12.98
C GLY A 67 -10.48 8.72 -13.87
N ASP A 68 -9.27 8.65 -14.42
CA ASP A 68 -8.84 7.57 -15.33
C ASP A 68 -8.27 6.33 -14.61
N TYR A 69 -8.45 6.25 -13.29
CA TYR A 69 -7.94 5.15 -12.47
C TYR A 69 -9.08 4.36 -11.83
N ALA A 70 -9.06 3.04 -12.03
CA ALA A 70 -9.73 2.15 -11.09
C ALA A 70 -8.90 2.10 -9.80
N VAL A 71 -9.59 2.25 -8.67
CA VAL A 71 -9.00 2.27 -7.34
C VAL A 71 -9.45 1.02 -6.61
N ALA A 72 -8.48 0.29 -6.08
CA ALA A 72 -8.71 -0.85 -5.20
C ALA A 72 -8.03 -0.60 -3.86
N ALA A 73 -8.74 -0.79 -2.75
CA ALA A 73 -8.18 -0.49 -1.44
C ALA A 73 -8.71 -1.43 -0.35
N THR A 74 -7.89 -1.63 0.68
CA THR A 74 -8.23 -2.43 1.86
C THR A 74 -7.51 -1.87 3.09
N GLY A 75 -8.05 -2.10 4.26
CA GLY A 75 -7.35 -1.95 5.52
C GLY A 75 -6.35 -3.09 5.74
N PHE A 76 -5.35 -2.84 6.57
CA PHE A 76 -4.41 -3.86 7.05
C PHE A 76 -4.20 -3.74 8.55
N SER A 77 -3.79 -4.84 9.20
CA SER A 77 -3.45 -4.83 10.62
C SER A 77 -1.96 -4.59 10.84
N ALA A 78 -1.60 -4.04 11.99
CA ALA A 78 -0.24 -3.90 12.48
C ALA A 78 -0.25 -4.27 13.97
N ASN A 79 0.50 -5.31 14.36
CA ASN A 79 0.58 -5.82 15.73
C ASN A 79 -0.79 -6.13 16.38
N GLY A 80 -1.72 -6.71 15.62
CA GLY A 80 -3.07 -7.05 16.12
C GLY A 80 -3.99 -5.85 16.34
N SER A 81 -3.62 -4.68 15.83
CA SER A 81 -4.46 -3.47 15.80
C SER A 81 -4.57 -2.94 14.38
N PHE A 82 -5.58 -2.11 14.09
CA PHE A 82 -5.70 -1.49 12.76
C PHE A 82 -4.46 -0.66 12.42
N GLY A 83 -3.76 -1.02 11.35
CA GLY A 83 -2.48 -0.45 10.94
C GLY A 83 -2.57 0.69 9.94
N GLY A 84 -3.62 0.69 9.11
CA GLY A 84 -3.82 1.67 8.05
C GLY A 84 -4.45 1.06 6.81
N TYR A 85 -4.19 1.67 5.65
CA TYR A 85 -4.81 1.31 4.38
C TYR A 85 -3.75 1.01 3.31
N ALA A 86 -4.02 0.01 2.47
CA ALA A 86 -3.33 -0.21 1.21
C ALA A 86 -4.23 0.26 0.07
N VAL A 87 -3.71 1.10 -0.82
CA VAL A 87 -4.43 1.68 -1.95
C VAL A 87 -3.67 1.42 -3.24
N MET A 88 -4.33 0.81 -4.20
CA MET A 88 -3.83 0.47 -5.52
C MET A 88 -4.59 1.26 -6.59
N LEU A 89 -3.87 1.98 -7.44
CA LEU A 89 -4.41 2.64 -8.64
C LEU A 89 -4.01 1.86 -9.87
N LEU A 90 -5.02 1.49 -10.67
CA LEU A 90 -4.88 0.72 -11.88
C LEU A 90 -5.11 1.66 -13.09
N PRO A 91 -4.05 2.23 -13.70
CA PRO A 91 -4.19 3.14 -14.83
C PRO A 91 -4.80 2.44 -16.04
N GLY A 92 -5.73 3.11 -16.74
CA GLY A 92 -6.36 2.59 -17.95
C GLY A 92 -7.32 1.42 -17.71
N CYS A 93 -7.50 1.01 -16.45
CA CYS A 93 -8.53 0.09 -16.02
C CYS A 93 -9.78 0.90 -15.65
N ASN A 94 -10.94 0.49 -16.14
CA ASN A 94 -12.21 1.04 -15.71
C ASN A 94 -12.80 0.15 -14.59
N LEU A 95 -13.76 0.70 -13.84
CA LEU A 95 -14.38 -0.01 -12.73
C LEU A 95 -15.02 -1.35 -13.14
N GLU A 96 -15.63 -1.43 -14.32
CA GLU A 96 -16.24 -2.68 -14.82
C GLU A 96 -15.20 -3.79 -14.97
N LYS A 97 -14.04 -3.50 -15.57
CA LYS A 97 -12.93 -4.45 -15.68
C LYS A 97 -12.35 -4.79 -14.31
N ALA A 98 -12.21 -3.80 -13.42
CA ALA A 98 -11.73 -4.04 -12.07
C ALA A 98 -12.66 -4.97 -11.29
N VAL A 99 -13.98 -4.78 -11.40
CA VAL A 99 -14.99 -5.68 -10.80
C VAL A 99 -14.90 -7.07 -11.42
N GLY A 100 -14.72 -7.19 -12.75
CA GLY A 100 -14.50 -8.48 -13.41
C GLY A 100 -13.22 -9.21 -12.98
N CYS A 101 -12.28 -8.52 -12.33
CA CYS A 101 -11.04 -9.06 -11.80
C CYS A 101 -10.96 -8.96 -10.27
N SER A 102 -12.09 -8.82 -9.57
CA SER A 102 -12.15 -8.58 -8.12
C SER A 102 -11.34 -9.61 -7.32
N ASP A 103 -11.48 -10.89 -7.65
CA ASP A 103 -10.82 -11.98 -6.92
C ASP A 103 -9.30 -11.86 -7.02
N PHE A 104 -8.79 -11.48 -8.20
CA PHE A 104 -7.36 -11.28 -8.40
C PHE A 104 -6.85 -10.04 -7.67
N ILE A 105 -7.64 -8.97 -7.68
CA ILE A 105 -7.34 -7.75 -6.93
C ILE A 105 -7.29 -8.04 -5.42
N GLU A 106 -8.24 -8.82 -4.90
CA GLU A 106 -8.29 -9.22 -3.51
C GLU A 106 -7.08 -10.08 -3.12
N ILE A 107 -6.66 -11.01 -3.97
CA ILE A 107 -5.43 -11.79 -3.77
C ILE A 107 -4.22 -10.85 -3.67
N ILE A 108 -4.07 -9.89 -4.59
CA ILE A 108 -2.97 -8.92 -4.57
C ILE A 108 -3.00 -8.08 -3.29
N LEU A 109 -4.15 -7.51 -2.93
CA LEU A 109 -4.31 -6.70 -1.72
C LEU A 109 -4.01 -7.51 -0.46
N SER A 110 -4.44 -8.77 -0.40
CA SER A 110 -4.13 -9.68 0.70
C SER A 110 -2.62 -9.93 0.84
N GLN A 111 -1.90 -10.10 -0.27
CA GLN A 111 -0.44 -10.22 -0.23
C GLN A 111 0.23 -8.94 0.26
N ILE A 112 -0.26 -7.77 -0.18
CA ILE A 112 0.25 -6.46 0.28
C ILE A 112 0.03 -6.30 1.78
N THR A 113 -1.17 -6.62 2.28
CA THR A 113 -1.50 -6.60 3.70
C THR A 113 -0.59 -7.53 4.51
N LEU A 114 -0.35 -8.75 4.04
CA LEU A 114 0.55 -9.69 4.70
C LEU A 114 2.01 -9.20 4.74
N LEU A 115 2.49 -8.59 3.65
CA LEU A 115 3.81 -7.96 3.61
C LEU A 115 3.90 -6.76 4.56
N ALA A 116 2.83 -5.97 4.66
CA ALA A 116 2.75 -4.83 5.58
C ALA A 116 2.79 -5.28 7.05
N GLU A 117 1.99 -6.28 7.40
CA GLU A 117 2.00 -6.91 8.72
C GLU A 117 3.38 -7.42 9.10
N ARG A 118 4.04 -8.15 8.20
CA ARG A 118 5.38 -8.68 8.40
C ARG A 118 6.43 -7.57 8.61
N ALA A 119 6.40 -6.52 7.80
CA ALA A 119 7.34 -5.41 7.95
C ALA A 119 7.20 -4.66 9.29
N VAL A 120 6.00 -4.65 9.88
CA VAL A 120 5.80 -4.15 11.25
C VAL A 120 6.44 -5.08 12.28
N GLN A 121 6.25 -6.39 12.15
CA GLN A 121 6.82 -7.38 13.06
C GLN A 121 8.36 -7.38 13.02
N ASP A 122 8.96 -7.33 11.83
CA ASP A 122 10.41 -7.23 11.63
C ASP A 122 10.98 -5.93 12.22
N SER A 123 10.16 -4.89 12.39
CA SER A 123 10.55 -3.64 13.04
C SER A 123 10.60 -3.73 14.57
N GLN A 124 10.02 -4.78 15.16
CA GLN A 124 10.00 -5.02 16.61
C GLN A 124 11.05 -6.03 17.08
N VAL A 125 11.81 -6.65 16.17
CA VAL A 125 12.98 -7.45 16.51
C VAL A 125 14.20 -6.53 16.61
N PRO A 126 14.75 -6.24 17.81
CA PRO A 126 16.03 -5.55 17.93
C PRO A 126 17.12 -6.56 17.57
N GLY A 127 17.39 -6.72 16.27
CA GLY A 127 18.34 -7.71 15.81
C GLY A 127 18.23 -7.92 14.32
N LEU A 128 18.81 -6.99 13.56
CA LEU A 128 19.48 -7.13 12.27
C LEU A 128 19.37 -5.77 11.57
N ASP A 129 20.31 -4.88 11.90
CA ASP A 129 20.55 -3.67 11.13
C ASP A 129 20.85 -4.06 9.69
N TYR A 130 19.84 -3.94 8.83
CA TYR A 130 19.98 -4.10 7.39
C TYR A 130 21.07 -3.14 6.82
N GLN A 131 21.34 -2.02 7.51
CA GLN A 131 22.46 -1.14 7.19
C GLN A 131 23.84 -1.70 7.57
N ALA A 132 23.94 -2.57 8.59
CA ALA A 132 25.19 -3.24 8.95
C ALA A 132 25.55 -4.38 7.98
N GLN A 133 24.54 -5.05 7.38
CA GLN A 133 24.78 -6.08 6.37
C GLN A 133 25.30 -5.49 5.04
N LEU A 134 24.78 -4.35 4.61
CA LEU A 134 25.28 -3.67 3.40
C LEU A 134 26.72 -3.13 3.55
N GLN A 135 27.13 -2.77 4.77
CA GLN A 135 28.53 -2.36 5.02
C GLN A 135 29.48 -3.56 5.14
N THR A 136 29.00 -4.73 5.52
CA THR A 136 29.86 -5.92 5.66
C THR A 136 30.19 -6.53 4.29
N GLU A 137 29.27 -6.48 3.33
CA GLU A 137 29.52 -6.95 1.96
C GLU A 137 30.40 -5.99 1.13
N SER A 138 30.43 -4.69 1.47
CA SER A 138 31.33 -3.72 0.83
C SER A 138 32.78 -3.74 1.36
N VAL A 139 33.05 -4.46 2.45
CA VAL A 139 34.40 -4.56 3.05
C VAL A 139 35.08 -5.89 2.66
N LEU A 140 34.37 -6.78 1.96
CA LEU A 140 34.89 -8.08 1.51
C LEU A 140 35.11 -8.17 -0.02
N ASN A 141 35.03 -7.06 -0.75
CA ASN A 141 35.47 -6.94 -2.14
C ASN A 141 36.55 -5.88 -2.31
#